data_AF-A0A653UWT6-F1
#
_entry.id   AF-A0A653UWT6-F1
#
_cell.length_a   1.000
_cell.length_b   1.000
_cell.length_c   1.000
_cell.angle_alpha   90.00
_cell.angle_beta   90.00
_cell.angle_gamma   90.00
#
_symmetry.space_group_name_H-M   'P 1'
#
loop_
_entity.id
_entity.type
_entity.pdbx_description
1 polymer ?
#
loop_
_entity_poly.entity_id
_entity_poly.type
_entity_poly.pdbx_seq_one_letter_code
_entity_poly.pdbx_strand_id
1 'polypeptide(L)' 'MRYQIETIVTAVSKADDATEARTAALREREAELKTAASLGWTLTNTAVLEGIELATFVDTITYTPPAE' A
#
# COMPACT_ATOMS: atom_id res chain seq x y z
N MET A 1 -17.42 -9.20 -11.82
CA MET A 1 -16.02 -9.47 -11.35
C MET A 1 -16.08 -10.61 -10.34
N ARG A 2 -14.96 -11.28 -10.05
CA ARG A 2 -14.88 -12.36 -9.04
C ARG A 2 -14.14 -11.83 -7.80
N TYR A 3 -14.15 -12.58 -6.69
CA TYR A 3 -13.29 -12.27 -5.55
C TYR A 3 -11.82 -12.21 -5.98
N GLN A 4 -11.10 -11.15 -5.58
CA GLN A 4 -9.68 -10.97 -5.86
C GLN A 4 -8.94 -10.46 -4.63
N ILE A 5 -7.66 -10.82 -4.54
CA ILE A 5 -6.72 -10.36 -3.51
C ILE A 5 -5.49 -9.85 -4.25
N GLU A 6 -5.06 -8.63 -3.94
CA GLU A 6 -3.87 -8.00 -4.51
C GLU A 6 -3.04 -7.33 -3.42
N THR A 7 -1.81 -6.96 -3.75
CA THR A 7 -0.90 -6.29 -2.83
C THR A 7 -0.30 -5.03 -3.45
N ILE A 8 -0.32 -3.94 -2.71
CA ILE A 8 0.46 -2.73 -3.00
C ILE A 8 1.71 -2.77 -2.13
N VAL A 9 2.89 -2.58 -2.73
CA VAL A 9 4.19 -2.69 -2.05
C VAL A 9 4.93 -1.37 -2.14
N THR A 10 5.25 -0.78 -0.99
CA THR A 10 5.98 0.48 -0.92
C THR A 10 7.20 0.33 -0.02
N ALA A 11 8.39 0.51 -0.58
CA ALA A 11 9.63 0.59 0.19
C ALA A 11 9.99 2.04 0.51
N VAL A 12 10.34 2.32 1.76
CA VAL A 12 10.83 3.62 2.20
C VAL A 12 12.21 3.47 2.84
N SER A 13 13.11 4.40 2.53
CA SER A 13 14.42 4.46 3.19
C SER A 13 14.26 4.83 4.66
N LYS A 14 15.13 4.27 5.52
CA LYS A 14 15.27 4.63 6.94
C LYS A 14 16.36 5.66 7.19
N ALA A 15 17.17 6.01 6.17
CA ALA A 15 18.20 7.02 6.31
C ALA A 15 17.62 8.35 6.81
N ASP A 16 18.38 9.05 7.65
CA ASP A 16 17.94 10.29 8.29
C ASP A 16 17.77 11.43 7.26
N ASP A 17 18.65 11.49 6.28
CA ASP A 17 18.65 12.47 5.18
C ASP A 17 17.59 12.19 4.10
N ALA A 18 17.00 10.99 4.08
CA ALA A 18 16.01 10.58 3.10
C ALA A 18 14.57 11.05 3.42
N THR A 19 14.39 12.04 4.29
CA THR A 19 13.06 12.44 4.79
C THR A 19 12.11 12.90 3.70
N GLU A 20 12.58 13.67 2.72
CA GLU A 20 11.75 14.12 1.60
C GLU A 20 11.33 12.95 0.71
N ALA A 21 12.27 12.09 0.32
CA ALA A 21 12.01 10.90 -0.49
C ALA A 21 11.04 9.92 0.21
N ARG A 22 11.23 9.70 1.52
CA ARG A 22 10.33 8.90 2.36
C ARG A 22 8.92 9.49 2.40
N THR A 23 8.81 10.81 2.53
CA THR A 23 7.51 11.50 2.51
C THR A 23 6.82 11.36 1.14
N ALA A 24 7.57 11.49 0.05
CA ALA A 24 7.04 11.32 -1.30
C ALA A 24 6.50 9.91 -1.53
N ALA A 25 7.27 8.87 -1.17
CA ALA A 25 6.85 7.47 -1.30
C ALA A 25 5.60 7.15 -0.47
N LEU A 26 5.49 7.70 0.75
CA LEU A 26 4.29 7.53 1.59
C LEU A 26 3.05 8.23 1.01
N ARG A 27 3.22 9.40 0.38
CA ARG A 27 2.11 10.09 -0.31
C ARG A 27 1.65 9.35 -1.55
N GLU A 28 2.59 8.80 -2.32
CA GLU A 28 2.29 7.99 -3.50
C GLU A 28 1.49 6.74 -3.10
N ARG A 29 1.95 6.03 -2.06
CA ARG A 29 1.21 4.91 -1.46
C ARG A 29 -0.20 5.29 -1.04
N GLU A 30 -0.37 6.43 -0.37
CA GLU A 30 -1.70 6.94 0.03
C GLU A 30 -2.60 7.20 -1.20
N ALA A 31 -2.05 7.77 -2.27
CA ALA A 31 -2.78 8.04 -3.50
C ALA A 31 -3.20 6.75 -4.22
N GLU A 32 -2.33 5.74 -4.23
CA GLU A 32 -2.64 4.42 -4.81
C GLU A 32 -3.75 3.71 -4.03
N LEU A 33 -3.69 3.73 -2.69
CA LEU A 33 -4.75 3.18 -1.84
C LEU A 33 -6.09 3.90 -2.03
N LYS A 34 -6.09 5.23 -2.17
CA LYS A 34 -7.30 6.00 -2.49
C LYS A 34 -7.86 5.64 -3.86
N THR A 35 -7.00 5.39 -4.84
CA THR A 35 -7.39 4.97 -6.18
C THR A 35 -7.98 3.55 -6.15
N ALA A 36 -7.36 2.62 -5.43
CA ALA A 36 -7.91 1.28 -5.25
C ALA A 36 -9.30 1.33 -4.57
N ALA A 37 -9.45 2.15 -3.53
CA ALA A 37 -10.74 2.35 -2.86
C ALA A 37 -11.82 2.89 -3.80
N SER A 38 -11.50 3.85 -4.67
CA SER A 38 -12.47 4.39 -5.64
C SER A 38 -12.89 3.37 -6.71
N LEU A 39 -12.05 2.36 -6.96
CA LEU A 39 -12.34 1.22 -7.84
C LEU A 39 -13.08 0.07 -7.12
N GLY A 40 -13.43 0.24 -5.84
CA GLY A 40 -14.18 -0.74 -5.05
C GLY A 40 -13.31 -1.79 -4.33
N TRP A 41 -12.00 -1.60 -4.28
CA TRP A 41 -11.12 -2.43 -3.46
C TRP A 41 -11.14 -2.00 -2.00
N THR A 42 -10.96 -2.96 -1.10
CA THR A 42 -10.90 -2.74 0.35
C THR A 42 -9.52 -3.08 0.88
N LEU A 43 -8.84 -2.12 1.53
CA LEU A 43 -7.64 -2.41 2.29
C LEU A 43 -7.98 -3.29 3.50
N THR A 44 -7.47 -4.52 3.48
CA THR A 44 -7.81 -5.55 4.47
C THR A 44 -6.70 -5.75 5.49
N ASN A 45 -5.45 -5.55 5.09
CA ASN A 45 -4.30 -5.67 5.99
C ASN A 45 -3.15 -4.77 5.53
N THR A 46 -2.37 -4.26 6.48
CA THR A 46 -1.08 -3.63 6.21
C THR A 46 -0.03 -4.32 7.07
N ALA A 47 0.96 -4.93 6.44
CA ALA A 47 2.15 -5.43 7.11
C ALA A 47 3.34 -4.50 6.85
N VAL A 48 4.20 -4.33 7.85
CA VAL A 48 5.48 -3.63 7.67
C VAL A 48 6.60 -4.64 7.86
N LEU A 49 7.40 -4.81 6.82
CA LEU A 49 8.61 -5.62 6.85
C LEU A 49 9.79 -4.71 7.16
N GLU A 50 10.34 -4.87 8.36
CA GLU A 50 11.45 -4.07 8.86
C GLU A 50 12.78 -4.63 8.34
N GLY A 51 13.44 -3.88 7.44
CA GLY A 51 14.81 -4.12 7.00
C GLY A 51 15.80 -3.20 7.72
N ILE A 52 17.10 -3.42 7.49
CA ILE A 52 18.16 -2.57 8.08
C ILE A 52 18.10 -1.16 7.49
N GLU A 53 18.04 -1.05 6.15
CA GLU A 53 18.09 0.24 5.43
C GLU A 53 16.71 0.72 4.97
N LEU A 54 15.75 -0.20 4.81
CA LEU A 54 14.42 0.06 4.29
C LEU A 54 13.35 -0.44 5.26
N ALA A 55 12.19 0.22 5.28
CA ALA A 55 10.94 -0.35 5.75
C ALA A 55 10.02 -0.58 4.55
N THR A 56 9.43 -1.77 4.43
CA THR A 56 8.54 -2.10 3.30
C THR A 56 7.12 -2.31 3.81
N PHE A 57 6.21 -1.46 3.34
CA PHE A 57 4.77 -1.62 3.55
C PHE A 57 4.21 -2.58 2.50
N VAL A 58 3.47 -3.58 2.96
CA VAL A 58 2.73 -4.53 2.12
C VAL A 58 1.26 -4.41 2.47
N ASP A 59 0.52 -3.72 1.62
CA ASP A 59 -0.91 -3.48 1.77
C ASP A 59 -1.69 -4.53 1.00
N THR A 60 -2.43 -5.38 1.71
CA THR A 60 -3.31 -6.37 1.10
C THR A 60 -4.68 -5.75 0.85
N ILE A 61 -5.05 -5.63 -0.42
CA ILE A 61 -6.36 -5.16 -0.85
C ILE A 61 -7.20 -6.32 -1.38
N THR A 62 -8.51 -6.29 -1.13
CA THR A 62 -9.45 -7.30 -1.60
C THR A 62 -10.57 -6.66 -2.39
N TYR A 63 -10.99 -7.32 -3.46
CA TYR A 63 -12.18 -6.94 -4.22
C TYR A 63 -13.23 -8.01 -3.99
N THR A 64 -14.39 -7.59 -3.47
CA THR A 64 -15.58 -8.42 -3.37
C THR A 64 -16.60 -7.91 -4.39
N PRO A 65 -16.98 -8.72 -5.39
CA PRO A 65 -18.00 -8.29 -6.33
C PRO A 65 -19.33 -8.03 -5.59
N PRO A 66 -20.12 -7.04 -6.02
CA PRO A 66 -21.47 -6.83 -5.50
C PRO A 66 -22.29 -8.12 -5.64
N ALA A 67 -23.14 -8.40 -4.66
CA ALA A 67 -24.15 -9.44 -4.81
C ALA A 67 -25.10 -9.04 -5.96
N GLU A 68 -25.39 -9.99 -6.85
CA GLU A 68 -26.39 -9.83 -7.92
C GLU A 68 -27.81 -9.68 -7.36
#